data_AF-A0A349XRB4-F1
#
_entry.id   AF-A0A349XRB4-F1
#
_cell.length_a   1.000
_cell.length_b   1.000
_cell.length_c   1.000
_cell.angle_alpha   90.00
_cell.angle_beta   90.00
_cell.angle_gamma   90.00
#
_symmetry.space_group_name_H-M   'P 1'
#
loop_
_entity.id
_entity.type
_entity.pdbx_description
1 polymer ?
#
loop_
_entity_poly.entity_id
_entity_poly.type
_entity_poly.pdbx_seq_one_letter_code
_entity_poly.pdbx_strand_id
1 'polypeptide(L)'
;YNTALFADYIAHYGAEDTEKWLAGVKENLARKAGGGDRDVAKDILGGICDIGIANSYYVGLMRSGKGGEEQVKWGDAIKVVLPTFKNGGTQVNISGAAVAKNAPNKAEAVKLLEYLVSDEAQKIYAEANYEYPVKQGAALNEIVASFGTLKIDNKPLTEIVSHRKQASELVDKVGFDK
;
A
#
# COMPACT_ATOMS: atom_id res chain seq x y z
N TYR A 1 -3.91 3.83 4.48
CA TYR A 1 -2.90 3.83 3.40
C TYR A 1 -3.18 4.88 2.34
N ASN A 2 -4.44 5.07 1.94
CA ASN A 2 -4.84 5.98 0.85
C ASN A 2 -4.34 7.43 0.98
N THR A 3 -4.17 7.99 2.19
CA THR A 3 -3.62 9.35 2.35
C THR A 3 -2.22 9.50 1.73
N ALA A 4 -1.38 8.46 1.75
CA ALA A 4 -0.07 8.52 1.11
C ALA A 4 -0.19 8.51 -0.42
N LEU A 5 -1.10 7.71 -0.98
CA LEU A 5 -1.42 7.73 -2.41
C LEU A 5 -1.93 9.11 -2.85
N PHE A 6 -2.79 9.74 -2.06
CA PHE A 6 -3.33 11.06 -2.36
C PHE A 6 -2.25 12.13 -2.30
N ALA A 7 -1.34 12.04 -1.32
CA ALA A 7 -0.19 12.92 -1.21
C ALA A 7 0.79 12.75 -2.38
N ASP A 8 0.97 11.52 -2.87
CA ASP A 8 1.76 11.24 -4.07
C ASP A 8 1.08 11.80 -5.33
N TYR A 9 -0.24 11.69 -5.44
CA TYR A 9 -1.00 12.36 -6.50
C TYR A 9 -0.78 13.88 -6.50
N ILE A 10 -0.73 14.52 -5.32
CA ILE A 10 -0.39 15.95 -5.20
C ILE A 10 1.04 16.21 -5.69
N ALA A 11 2.00 15.35 -5.34
CA ALA A 11 3.38 15.50 -5.77
C ALA A 11 3.52 15.42 -7.32
N HIS A 12 2.67 14.64 -7.99
CA HIS A 12 2.66 14.53 -9.45
C HIS A 12 1.86 15.64 -10.16
N TYR A 13 0.69 16.01 -9.64
CA TYR A 13 -0.29 16.82 -10.39
C TYR A 13 -0.77 18.09 -9.66
N GLY A 14 -0.35 18.29 -8.42
CA GLY A 14 -0.78 19.42 -7.60
C GLY A 14 -2.19 19.27 -7.02
N ALA A 15 -2.50 20.14 -6.06
CA ALA A 15 -3.69 20.01 -5.22
C ALA A 15 -5.03 20.17 -5.96
N GLU A 16 -5.08 21.06 -6.95
CA GLU A 16 -6.32 21.30 -7.72
C GLU A 16 -6.76 20.06 -8.51
N ASP A 17 -5.80 19.36 -9.13
CA ASP A 17 -6.10 18.15 -9.88
C ASP A 17 -6.35 16.95 -8.94
N THR A 18 -5.68 16.90 -7.78
CA THR A 18 -6.02 15.93 -6.73
C THR A 18 -7.45 16.09 -6.24
N GLU A 19 -7.93 17.31 -6.01
CA GLU A 19 -9.30 17.56 -5.56
C GLU A 19 -10.32 17.05 -6.58
N LYS A 20 -10.13 17.36 -7.87
CA LYS A 20 -10.99 16.85 -8.96
C LYS A 20 -10.96 15.33 -9.02
N TRP A 21 -9.78 14.73 -8.92
CA TRP A 21 -9.62 13.29 -8.95
C TRP A 21 -10.30 12.61 -7.75
N LEU A 22 -10.14 13.14 -6.53
CA LEU A 22 -10.80 12.63 -5.33
C LEU A 22 -12.33 12.72 -5.43
N ALA A 23 -12.87 13.83 -5.95
CA ALA A 23 -14.29 13.98 -6.19
C ALA A 23 -14.80 12.93 -7.20
N GLY A 24 -14.08 12.75 -8.32
CA GLY A 24 -14.42 11.72 -9.30
C GLY A 24 -14.34 10.29 -8.76
N VAL A 25 -13.34 9.98 -7.94
CA VAL A 25 -13.26 8.67 -7.26
C VAL A 25 -14.45 8.49 -6.32
N LYS A 26 -14.81 9.51 -5.52
CA LYS A 26 -15.97 9.47 -4.62
C LYS A 26 -17.26 9.18 -5.38
N GLU A 27 -17.50 9.86 -6.49
CA GLU A 27 -18.69 9.66 -7.34
C GLU A 27 -18.80 8.24 -7.91
N ASN A 28 -17.66 7.54 -8.05
CA ASN A 28 -17.59 6.17 -8.55
C ASN A 28 -17.59 5.10 -7.45
N LEU A 29 -17.71 5.47 -6.16
CA LEU A 29 -17.78 4.49 -5.09
C LEU A 29 -19.11 3.74 -5.13
N ALA A 30 -19.05 2.41 -5.26
CA ALA A 30 -20.24 1.55 -5.22
C ALA A 30 -20.92 1.49 -3.83
N ARG A 31 -20.17 1.86 -2.78
CA ARG A 31 -20.66 2.01 -1.41
C ARG A 31 -19.81 3.04 -0.68
N LYS A 32 -20.29 3.49 0.49
CA LYS A 32 -19.55 4.40 1.37
C LYS A 32 -18.10 3.90 1.59
N ALA A 33 -17.12 4.81 1.46
CA ALA A 33 -15.73 4.51 1.75
C ALA A 33 -15.57 4.13 3.23
N GLY A 34 -15.03 2.94 3.48
CA GLY A 34 -14.88 2.36 4.81
C GLY A 34 -14.54 0.88 4.75
N GLY A 35 -14.32 0.27 5.91
CA GLY A 35 -13.76 -1.07 6.02
C GLY A 35 -12.23 -1.09 5.85
N GLY A 36 -11.67 -2.28 5.66
CA GLY A 36 -10.24 -2.48 5.39
C GLY A 36 -9.97 -2.95 3.96
N ASP A 37 -8.71 -2.97 3.56
CA ASP A 37 -8.25 -3.34 2.21
C ASP A 37 -8.77 -4.70 1.71
N ARG A 38 -8.91 -5.69 2.60
CA ARG A 38 -9.44 -7.02 2.23
C ARG A 38 -10.93 -7.00 1.88
N ASP A 39 -11.67 -6.02 2.41
CA ASP A 39 -13.09 -5.86 2.09
C ASP A 39 -13.27 -5.51 0.61
N VAL A 40 -12.28 -4.89 -0.04
CA VAL A 40 -12.31 -4.67 -1.50
C VAL A 40 -12.42 -5.99 -2.26
N ALA A 41 -11.61 -6.99 -1.90
CA ALA A 41 -11.66 -8.30 -2.56
C ALA A 41 -12.97 -9.05 -2.26
N LYS A 42 -13.45 -8.92 -1.01
CA LYS A 42 -14.76 -9.44 -0.59
C LYS A 42 -15.90 -8.83 -1.40
N ASP A 43 -15.87 -7.52 -1.60
CA ASP A 43 -16.90 -6.77 -2.34
C ASP A 43 -16.86 -7.05 -3.84
N ILE A 44 -15.67 -7.25 -4.41
CA ILE A 44 -15.52 -7.70 -5.80
C ILE A 44 -16.13 -9.09 -5.98
N LEU A 45 -15.81 -10.04 -5.09
CA LEU A 45 -16.44 -11.36 -5.11
C LEU A 45 -17.96 -11.27 -4.96
N GLY A 46 -18.45 -10.36 -4.11
CA GLY A 46 -19.87 -10.11 -3.88
C GLY A 46 -20.60 -9.39 -5.02
N GLY A 47 -19.89 -8.94 -6.06
CA GLY A 47 -20.46 -8.19 -7.18
C GLY A 47 -20.88 -6.76 -6.82
N ILE A 48 -20.35 -6.19 -5.75
CA ILE A 48 -20.63 -4.81 -5.33
C ILE A 48 -19.80 -3.82 -6.18
N CYS A 49 -18.56 -4.17 -6.51
CA CYS A 49 -17.69 -3.37 -7.36
C CYS A 49 -16.81 -4.25 -8.26
N ASP A 50 -16.29 -3.69 -9.35
CA ASP A 50 -15.42 -4.44 -10.28
C ASP A 50 -13.93 -4.24 -9.99
N ILE A 51 -13.57 -3.09 -9.42
CA ILE A 51 -12.19 -2.69 -9.10
C ILE A 51 -12.15 -1.91 -7.79
N GLY A 52 -10.98 -1.91 -7.13
CA GLY A 52 -10.71 -1.08 -5.98
C GLY A 52 -9.22 -0.97 -5.68
N ILE A 53 -8.86 -0.03 -4.80
CA ILE A 53 -7.48 0.27 -4.43
C ILE A 53 -7.20 -0.33 -3.05
N ALA A 54 -6.17 -1.16 -2.96
CA ALA A 54 -5.73 -1.84 -1.74
C ALA A 54 -4.24 -2.20 -1.84
N ASN A 55 -3.59 -2.42 -0.69
CA ASN A 55 -2.20 -2.86 -0.66
C ASN A 55 -2.05 -4.31 -1.13
N SER A 56 -1.04 -4.57 -1.98
CA SER A 56 -0.82 -5.87 -2.62
C SER A 56 -0.55 -7.01 -1.64
N TYR A 57 0.09 -6.75 -0.50
CA TYR A 57 0.46 -7.78 0.47
C TYR A 57 -0.77 -8.48 1.08
N TYR A 58 -1.93 -7.82 1.11
CA TYR A 58 -3.18 -8.47 1.52
C TYR A 58 -3.63 -9.54 0.53
N VAL A 59 -3.35 -9.38 -0.77
CA VAL A 59 -3.63 -10.43 -1.76
C VAL A 59 -2.75 -11.65 -1.50
N GLY A 60 -1.47 -11.43 -1.17
CA GLY A 60 -0.56 -12.48 -0.72
C GLY A 60 -1.08 -13.21 0.52
N LEU A 61 -1.50 -12.46 1.54
CA LEU A 61 -2.08 -13.01 2.77
C LEU A 61 -3.34 -13.84 2.50
N MET A 62 -4.27 -13.32 1.70
CA MET A 62 -5.53 -13.98 1.36
C MET A 62 -5.29 -15.29 0.61
N ARG A 63 -4.49 -15.25 -0.46
CA ARG A 63 -4.18 -16.44 -1.29
C ARG A 63 -3.31 -17.47 -0.58
N SER A 64 -2.56 -17.07 0.45
CA SER A 64 -1.76 -18.01 1.24
C SER A 64 -2.57 -18.88 2.20
N GLY A 65 -3.84 -18.55 2.45
CA GLY A 65 -4.67 -19.22 3.45
C GLY A 65 -4.42 -18.78 4.90
N LYS A 66 -3.35 -18.02 5.20
CA LYS A 66 -3.11 -17.47 6.56
C LYS A 66 -4.21 -16.52 7.03
N GLY A 67 -4.96 -15.93 6.10
CA GLY A 67 -6.13 -15.10 6.38
C GLY A 67 -7.41 -15.88 6.75
N GLY A 68 -7.42 -17.20 6.60
CA GLY A 68 -8.59 -18.07 6.75
C GLY A 68 -9.24 -18.46 5.41
N GLU A 69 -10.00 -19.56 5.40
CA GLU A 69 -10.57 -20.17 4.17
C GLU A 69 -11.49 -19.23 3.39
N GLU A 70 -12.24 -18.37 4.07
CA GLU A 70 -13.12 -17.39 3.40
C GLU A 70 -12.31 -16.38 2.59
N GLN A 71 -11.16 -15.95 3.11
CA GLN A 71 -10.27 -14.99 2.45
C GLN A 71 -9.57 -15.58 1.23
N VAL A 72 -9.33 -16.89 1.19
CA VAL A 72 -8.82 -17.55 -0.03
C VAL A 72 -9.78 -17.31 -1.20
N LYS A 73 -11.10 -17.48 -0.97
CA LYS A 73 -12.12 -17.22 -2.00
C LYS A 73 -12.11 -15.77 -2.47
N TRP A 74 -11.88 -14.81 -1.57
CA TRP A 74 -11.77 -13.39 -1.93
C TRP A 74 -10.52 -13.14 -2.80
N GLY A 75 -9.38 -13.74 -2.43
CA GLY A 75 -8.11 -13.61 -3.16
C GLY A 75 -8.13 -14.26 -4.55
N ASP A 76 -8.87 -15.36 -4.71
CA ASP A 76 -9.03 -16.08 -5.97
C ASP A 76 -9.99 -15.37 -6.95
N ALA A 77 -10.91 -14.56 -6.42
CA ALA A 77 -11.87 -13.80 -7.21
C ALA A 77 -11.27 -12.58 -7.93
N ILE A 78 -10.06 -12.16 -7.55
CA ILE A 78 -9.43 -10.93 -8.04
C ILE A 78 -8.13 -11.20 -8.78
N LYS A 79 -7.69 -10.22 -9.55
CA LYS A 79 -6.33 -10.13 -10.10
C LYS A 79 -5.67 -8.82 -9.69
N VAL A 80 -4.35 -8.83 -9.55
CA VAL A 80 -3.58 -7.62 -9.22
C VAL A 80 -3.22 -6.89 -10.50
N VAL A 81 -3.46 -5.58 -10.52
CA VAL A 81 -2.90 -4.65 -11.49
C VAL A 81 -2.04 -3.67 -10.71
N LEU A 82 -0.82 -3.42 -11.18
CA LEU A 82 0.08 -2.42 -10.60
C LEU A 82 -0.03 -1.13 -11.43
N PRO A 83 -0.96 -0.21 -11.12
CA PRO A 83 -1.13 1.03 -11.88
C PRO A 83 0.11 1.92 -11.73
N THR A 84 0.31 2.83 -12.68
CA THR A 84 1.43 3.78 -12.64
C THR A 84 0.93 5.20 -12.82
N PHE A 85 1.62 6.17 -12.22
CA PHE A 85 1.46 7.57 -12.59
C PHE A 85 1.98 7.81 -14.01
N LYS A 86 1.39 8.77 -14.74
CA LYS A 86 1.90 9.19 -16.04
C LYS A 86 3.31 9.75 -15.85
N ASN A 87 4.28 9.24 -16.61
CA ASN A 87 5.71 9.54 -16.45
C ASN A 87 6.31 9.14 -15.08
N GLY A 88 5.63 8.27 -14.34
CA GLY A 88 6.07 7.73 -13.05
C GLY A 88 6.00 6.20 -13.00
N GLY A 89 5.81 5.68 -11.79
CA GLY A 89 5.63 4.28 -11.47
C GLY A 89 4.44 4.03 -10.55
N THR A 90 4.36 2.83 -10.01
CA THR A 90 3.39 2.42 -9.01
C THR A 90 3.73 3.06 -7.68
N GLN A 91 2.73 3.66 -7.04
CA GLN A 91 2.87 4.19 -5.70
C GLN A 91 3.31 3.07 -4.76
N VAL A 92 4.40 3.31 -4.03
CA VAL A 92 4.86 2.43 -2.96
C VAL A 92 4.86 3.20 -1.65
N ASN A 93 4.55 2.50 -0.57
CA ASN A 93 4.75 3.00 0.78
C ASN A 93 5.67 2.04 1.54
N ILE A 94 6.14 2.43 2.72
CA ILE A 94 7.11 1.66 3.49
C ILE A 94 6.63 1.35 4.90
N SER A 95 7.02 0.18 5.36
CA SER A 95 7.17 -0.13 6.78
C SER A 95 8.54 0.40 7.21
N GLY A 96 8.57 1.41 8.08
CA GLY A 96 9.80 2.09 8.52
C GLY A 96 9.98 2.07 10.03
N ALA A 97 11.22 2.22 10.49
CA ALA A 97 11.55 2.24 11.90
C ALA A 97 12.64 3.29 12.21
N ALA A 98 12.63 3.80 13.44
CA ALA A 98 13.61 4.76 13.93
C ALA A 98 13.92 4.49 15.40
N VAL A 99 15.15 4.80 15.83
CA VAL A 99 15.53 4.71 17.24
C VAL A 99 15.00 5.93 17.99
N ALA A 100 14.26 5.70 19.08
CA ALA A 100 13.75 6.76 19.93
C ALA A 100 14.90 7.63 20.49
N LYS A 101 14.67 8.95 20.59
CA LYS A 101 15.68 9.93 21.02
C LYS A 101 16.36 9.57 22.36
N ASN A 102 15.61 8.99 23.28
CA ASN A 102 16.05 8.61 24.62
C ASN A 102 15.99 7.08 24.86
N ALA A 103 16.25 6.27 23.82
CA ALA A 103 16.22 4.81 23.95
C ALA A 103 17.22 4.34 25.04
N PRO A 104 16.75 3.63 26.10
CA PRO A 104 17.63 3.22 27.20
C PRO A 104 18.64 2.15 26.76
N ASN A 105 18.32 1.39 25.72
CA ASN A 105 19.15 0.33 25.12
C ASN A 105 19.44 0.69 23.65
N LYS A 106 20.13 1.83 23.44
CA LYS A 106 20.34 2.38 22.09
C LYS A 106 21.13 1.43 21.19
N ALA A 107 22.14 0.75 21.72
CA ALA A 107 22.97 -0.16 20.94
C ALA A 107 22.16 -1.37 20.44
N GLU A 108 21.32 -1.93 21.30
CA GLU A 108 20.43 -3.05 21.00
C GLU A 108 19.35 -2.65 20.00
N ALA A 109 18.79 -1.44 20.12
CA ALA A 109 17.85 -0.90 19.14
C ALA A 109 18.49 -0.77 17.75
N VAL A 110 19.75 -0.31 17.66
CA VAL A 110 20.47 -0.26 16.38
C VAL A 110 20.69 -1.66 15.82
N LYS A 111 21.14 -2.63 16.63
CA LYS A 111 21.31 -4.03 16.22
C LYS A 111 20.00 -4.65 15.69
N LEU A 112 18.87 -4.31 16.30
CA LEU A 112 17.56 -4.74 15.81
C LEU A 112 17.29 -4.15 14.41
N LEU A 113 17.50 -2.86 14.20
CA LEU A 113 17.30 -2.25 12.87
C LEU A 113 18.23 -2.84 11.81
N GLU A 114 19.48 -3.12 12.15
CA GLU A 114 20.45 -3.81 11.29
C GLU A 114 19.98 -5.23 10.94
N TYR A 115 19.47 -5.97 11.93
CA TYR A 115 18.89 -7.29 11.69
C TYR A 115 17.69 -7.24 10.75
N LEU A 116 16.77 -6.28 10.93
CA LEU A 116 15.55 -6.18 10.11
C LEU A 116 15.85 -5.96 8.61
N VAL A 117 17.04 -5.45 8.26
CA VAL A 117 17.50 -5.27 6.87
C VAL A 117 18.52 -6.33 6.42
N SER A 118 18.78 -7.36 7.24
CA SER A 118 19.61 -8.51 6.86
C SER A 118 18.92 -9.41 5.83
N ASP A 119 19.66 -10.32 5.19
CA ASP A 119 19.08 -11.28 4.24
C ASP A 119 18.04 -12.18 4.91
N GLU A 120 18.33 -12.62 6.13
CA GLU A 120 17.45 -13.50 6.89
C GLU A 120 16.12 -12.83 7.19
N ALA A 121 16.15 -11.63 7.79
CA ALA A 121 14.92 -10.92 8.13
C ALA A 121 14.14 -10.51 6.87
N GLN A 122 14.82 -10.03 5.83
CA GLN A 122 14.14 -9.62 4.59
C GLN A 122 13.48 -10.80 3.87
N LYS A 123 14.06 -11.99 3.94
CA LYS A 123 13.41 -13.23 3.49
C LYS A 123 12.15 -13.52 4.30
N ILE A 124 12.24 -13.42 5.62
CA ILE A 124 11.07 -13.62 6.51
C ILE A 124 9.97 -12.61 6.18
N TYR A 125 10.29 -11.33 6.00
CA TYR A 125 9.30 -10.31 5.59
C TYR A 125 8.63 -10.65 4.27
N ALA A 126 9.39 -11.09 3.26
CA ALA A 126 8.85 -11.48 1.96
C ALA A 126 7.87 -12.65 2.06
N GLU A 127 8.23 -13.69 2.84
CA GLU A 127 7.47 -14.95 2.94
C GLU A 127 6.31 -14.88 3.94
N ALA A 128 6.49 -14.16 5.04
CA ALA A 128 5.52 -14.08 6.12
C ALA A 128 4.47 -12.99 5.87
N ASN A 129 4.92 -11.80 5.47
CA ASN A 129 4.06 -10.63 5.32
C ASN A 129 3.63 -10.38 3.87
N TYR A 130 4.24 -11.04 2.88
CA TYR A 130 3.97 -10.82 1.46
C TYR A 130 4.27 -9.38 1.00
N GLU A 131 5.19 -8.70 1.70
CA GLU A 131 5.70 -7.38 1.33
C GLU A 131 6.86 -7.51 0.32
N TYR A 132 7.17 -6.41 -0.37
CA TYR A 132 8.37 -6.32 -1.20
C TYR A 132 9.59 -5.99 -0.31
N PRO A 133 10.67 -6.79 -0.34
CA PRO A 133 11.89 -6.48 0.40
C PRO A 133 12.53 -5.18 -0.07
N VAL A 134 13.10 -4.41 0.86
CA VAL A 134 13.91 -3.23 0.53
C VAL A 134 15.31 -3.63 0.07
N LYS A 135 15.79 -4.81 0.49
CA LYS A 135 17.12 -5.30 0.13
C LYS A 135 17.15 -5.76 -1.33
N GLN A 136 18.03 -5.15 -2.10
CA GLN A 136 18.23 -5.51 -3.51
C GLN A 136 18.64 -6.99 -3.64
N GLY A 137 17.99 -7.71 -4.56
CA GLY A 137 18.28 -9.12 -4.85
C GLY A 137 17.61 -10.12 -3.91
N ALA A 138 16.90 -9.68 -2.86
CA ALA A 138 16.09 -10.57 -2.06
C ALA A 138 14.93 -11.16 -2.88
N ALA A 139 14.70 -12.46 -2.74
CA ALA A 139 13.64 -13.16 -3.46
C ALA A 139 12.25 -12.73 -2.96
N LEU A 140 11.31 -12.60 -3.87
CA LEU A 140 9.90 -12.41 -3.55
C LEU A 140 9.23 -13.74 -3.25
N ASN A 141 8.18 -13.72 -2.43
CA ASN A 141 7.26 -14.84 -2.36
C ASN A 141 6.60 -15.07 -3.74
N GLU A 142 6.36 -16.34 -4.11
CA GLU A 142 5.81 -16.72 -5.42
C GLU A 142 4.46 -16.05 -5.73
N ILE A 143 3.58 -15.88 -4.73
CA ILE A 143 2.31 -15.20 -4.92
C ILE A 143 2.56 -13.74 -5.30
N VAL A 144 3.48 -13.07 -4.62
CA VAL A 144 3.81 -11.66 -4.90
C VAL A 144 4.50 -11.52 -6.26
N ALA A 145 5.41 -12.44 -6.61
CA ALA A 145 6.05 -12.48 -7.91
C ALA A 145 5.04 -12.67 -9.07
N SER A 146 3.92 -13.35 -8.82
CA SER A 146 2.84 -13.55 -9.80
C SER A 146 2.09 -12.26 -10.18
N PHE A 147 2.26 -11.17 -9.42
CA PHE A 147 1.60 -9.88 -9.70
C PHE A 147 2.24 -9.12 -10.87
N GLY A 148 3.41 -9.60 -11.35
CA GLY A 148 4.18 -8.97 -12.41
C GLY A 148 5.31 -8.09 -11.87
N THR A 149 5.97 -7.37 -12.78
CA THR A 149 7.12 -6.53 -12.44
C THR A 149 6.67 -5.21 -11.82
N LEU A 150 7.04 -4.97 -10.57
CA LEU A 150 6.82 -3.69 -9.90
C LEU A 150 7.77 -2.62 -10.47
N LYS A 151 7.20 -1.61 -11.14
CA LYS A 151 7.90 -0.38 -11.50
C LYS A 151 7.65 0.66 -10.42
N ILE A 152 8.58 0.83 -9.50
CA ILE A 152 8.45 1.75 -8.36
C ILE A 152 8.38 3.20 -8.87
N ASP A 153 7.48 3.99 -8.28
CA ASP A 153 7.42 5.43 -8.56
C ASP A 153 8.70 6.17 -8.14
N ASN A 154 9.07 7.20 -8.88
CA ASN A 154 10.33 7.91 -8.69
C ASN A 154 10.23 9.11 -7.74
N LYS A 155 9.04 9.43 -7.22
CA LYS A 155 8.88 10.50 -6.23
C LYS A 155 9.56 10.14 -4.90
N PRO A 156 10.41 11.03 -4.35
CA PRO A 156 10.97 10.81 -3.03
C PRO A 156 9.88 10.69 -1.97
N LEU A 157 9.98 9.68 -1.10
CA LEU A 157 9.02 9.51 0.01
C LEU A 157 8.94 10.75 0.91
N THR A 158 10.04 11.51 1.03
CA THR A 158 10.08 12.78 1.77
C THR A 158 9.22 13.88 1.12
N GLU A 159 9.16 13.93 -0.21
CA GLU A 159 8.27 14.84 -0.96
C GLU A 159 6.82 14.43 -0.73
N ILE A 160 6.50 13.14 -0.88
CA ILE A 160 5.15 12.59 -0.63
C ILE A 160 4.69 12.93 0.79
N VAL A 161 5.54 12.70 1.80
CA VAL A 161 5.20 12.99 3.20
C VAL A 161 4.94 14.49 3.43
N SER A 162 5.64 15.38 2.71
CA SER A 162 5.42 16.84 2.82
C SER A 162 3.99 17.25 2.43
N HIS A 163 3.33 16.49 1.54
CA HIS A 163 1.95 16.72 1.11
C HIS A 163 0.89 16.00 1.97
N ARG A 164 1.28 15.20 2.96
CA ARG A 164 0.34 14.35 3.72
C ARG A 164 -0.76 15.15 4.43
N LYS A 165 -0.43 16.32 4.98
CA LYS A 165 -1.41 17.21 5.64
C LYS A 165 -2.43 17.72 4.61
N GLN A 166 -1.94 18.28 3.51
CA GLN A 166 -2.76 18.81 2.43
C GLN A 166 -3.68 17.74 1.82
N ALA A 167 -3.15 16.52 1.63
CA ALA A 167 -3.95 15.39 1.17
C ALA A 167 -5.11 15.07 2.10
N SER A 168 -4.88 15.07 3.42
CA SER A 168 -5.94 14.86 4.42
C SER A 168 -7.01 15.96 4.38
N GLU A 169 -6.60 17.22 4.22
CA GLU A 169 -7.51 18.35 4.12
C GLU A 169 -8.38 18.28 2.85
N LEU A 170 -7.82 17.86 1.71
CA LEU A 170 -8.59 17.66 0.48
C LEU A 170 -9.60 16.51 0.60
N VAL A 171 -9.23 15.41 1.25
CA VAL A 171 -10.15 14.27 1.52
C VAL A 171 -11.35 14.70 2.36
N ASP A 172 -11.13 15.53 3.39
CA ASP A 172 -12.21 16.08 4.19
C ASP A 172 -13.05 17.10 3.41
N LYS A 173 -12.39 17.98 2.64
CA LYS A 173 -13.04 19.01 1.80
C LYS A 173 -14.04 18.41 0.81
N VAL A 174 -13.66 17.32 0.13
CA VAL A 174 -14.56 16.60 -0.81
C VAL A 174 -15.55 15.68 -0.09
N GLY A 175 -15.40 15.51 1.23
CA GLY A 175 -16.17 14.60 2.05
C GLY A 175 -16.10 13.17 1.54
N PHE A 176 -14.88 12.67 1.27
CA PHE A 176 -14.66 11.41 0.56
C PHE A 176 -15.37 10.20 1.20
N ASP A 177 -15.51 10.21 2.52
CA ASP A 177 -16.13 9.16 3.32
C ASP A 177 -17.57 9.49 3.75
N LYS A 178 -18.21 10.49 3.14
CA LYS A 178 -19.61 10.86 3.42
C LYS A 178 -20.56 10.20 2.42
#